data_AF-A0A9D6TES3-F1
#
_entry.id   AF-A0A9D6TES3-F1
#
_cell.length_a   1.000
_cell.length_b   1.000
_cell.length_c   1.000
_cell.angle_alpha   90.00
_cell.angle_beta   90.00
_cell.angle_gamma   90.00
#
_symmetry.space_group_name_H-M   'P 1'
#
loop_
_entity.id
_entity.type
_entity.pdbx_description
1 polymer ?
#
loop_
_entity_poly.entity_id
_entity_poly.type
_entity_poly.pdbx_seq_one_letter_code
_entity_poly.pdbx_strand_id
1 'polypeptide(L)'
;MEQSQWFANEVHAHDSQLKSYLRGSFPAVRDVEDVVQESYLRVWKACATQPIHSAKAFLFTVARHVALKVLRKNGNAPFVPLGDLAALRVLDEGPNAAETADVQEKIDLLADAVMAL
;
A
#
# COMPACT_ATOMS: atom_id res chain seq x y z
N MET A 1 -20.54 4.41 21.77
CA MET A 1 -19.76 5.33 22.63
C MET A 1 -18.78 4.58 23.52
N GLU A 2 -19.16 3.45 24.12
CA GLU A 2 -18.31 2.64 25.00
C GLU A 2 -16.99 2.16 24.35
N GLN A 3 -17.04 1.65 23.11
CA GLN A 3 -15.83 1.21 22.38
C GLN A 3 -14.84 2.35 22.08
N SER A 4 -15.33 3.56 21.77
CA SER A 4 -14.48 4.72 21.50
C SER A 4 -13.75 5.19 22.75
N GLN A 5 -14.43 5.17 23.91
CA GLN A 5 -13.82 5.49 25.20
C GLN A 5 -12.81 4.44 25.62
N TRP A 6 -13.15 3.14 25.48
CA TRP A 6 -12.22 2.05 25.73
C TRP A 6 -10.95 2.19 24.90
N PHE A 7 -11.06 2.47 23.60
CA PHE A 7 -9.90 2.62 22.73
C PHE A 7 -9.01 3.80 23.16
N ALA A 8 -9.61 4.95 23.49
CA ALA A 8 -8.85 6.11 23.95
C ALA A 8 -8.07 5.80 25.24
N ASN A 9 -8.72 5.14 26.21
CA ASN A 9 -8.16 4.91 27.54
C ASN A 9 -7.19 3.72 27.60
N GLU A 10 -7.45 2.65 26.85
CA GLU A 10 -6.72 1.38 26.96
C GLU A 10 -5.74 1.14 25.81
N VAL A 11 -5.99 1.71 24.63
CA VAL A 11 -5.15 1.50 23.43
C VAL A 11 -4.31 2.74 23.13
N HIS A 12 -4.96 3.89 22.94
CA HIS A 12 -4.29 5.14 22.57
C HIS A 12 -3.42 5.70 23.70
N ALA A 13 -3.72 5.38 24.96
CA ALA A 13 -2.86 5.70 26.11
C ALA A 13 -1.43 5.13 25.99
N HIS A 14 -1.20 4.17 25.09
CA HIS A 14 0.12 3.58 24.84
C HIS A 14 0.84 4.11 23.58
N ASP A 15 0.32 5.15 22.91
CA ASP A 15 0.89 5.69 21.65
C ASP A 15 2.39 6.01 21.75
N SER A 16 2.79 6.82 22.75
CA SER A 16 4.18 7.24 22.93
C SER A 16 5.13 6.08 23.21
N GLN A 17 4.68 5.11 24.01
CA GLN A 17 5.43 3.89 24.32
C GLN A 17 5.56 3.00 23.08
N LEU A 18 4.47 2.85 22.31
CA LEU A 18 4.46 2.06 21.09
C LEU A 18 5.40 2.64 20.03
N LYS A 19 5.35 3.96 19.80
CA LYS A 19 6.24 4.66 18.87
C LYS A 19 7.71 4.53 19.26
N SER A 20 8.02 4.72 20.54
CA SER A 20 9.38 4.54 21.06
C SER A 20 9.87 3.10 20.86
N TYR A 21 9.03 2.12 21.18
CA TYR A 21 9.31 0.70 20.96
C TYR A 21 9.58 0.38 19.49
N LEU A 22 8.76 0.90 18.57
CA LEU A 22 8.90 0.66 17.14
C LEU A 22 10.17 1.28 16.58
N ARG A 23 10.48 2.54 16.94
CA ARG A 23 11.70 3.24 16.51
C ARG A 23 12.97 2.51 16.99
N GLY A 24 12.97 2.00 18.22
CA GLY A 24 14.11 1.28 18.77
C GLY A 24 14.25 -0.15 18.24
N SER A 25 13.15 -0.89 18.12
CA SER A 25 13.18 -2.33 17.79
C SER A 25 13.20 -2.60 16.29
N PHE A 26 12.69 -1.67 15.48
CA PHE A 26 12.57 -1.82 14.03
C PHE A 26 13.09 -0.57 13.29
N PRO A 27 14.38 -0.20 13.44
CA PRO A 27 14.94 1.03 12.87
C PRO A 27 14.87 1.10 11.33
N ALA A 28 14.71 -0.03 10.64
CA ALA A 28 14.54 -0.09 9.20
C ALA A 28 13.10 0.21 8.71
N VAL A 29 12.14 0.36 9.63
CA VAL A 29 10.80 0.85 9.31
C VAL A 29 10.88 2.37 9.11
N ARG A 30 10.73 2.81 7.86
CA ARG A 30 10.81 4.24 7.50
C ARG A 30 9.61 5.04 8.02
N ASP A 31 8.41 4.45 7.95
CA ASP A 31 7.18 5.08 8.41
C ASP A 31 6.62 4.37 9.64
N VAL A 32 6.94 4.89 10.82
CA VAL A 32 6.47 4.34 12.09
C VAL A 32 5.00 4.69 12.33
N GLU A 33 4.54 5.84 11.84
CA GLU A 33 3.15 6.28 12.04
C GLU A 33 2.19 5.37 11.27
N ASP A 34 2.54 4.96 10.05
CA ASP A 34 1.77 3.97 9.28
C ASP A 34 1.62 2.63 10.03
N VAL A 35 2.70 2.15 10.65
CA VAL A 35 2.66 0.91 11.45
C VAL A 35 1.74 1.08 12.66
N VAL A 36 1.80 2.23 13.34
CA VAL A 36 0.93 2.53 14.48
C VAL A 36 -0.54 2.59 14.05
N GLN A 37 -0.86 3.32 12.99
CA GLN A 37 -2.22 3.45 12.48
C GLN A 37 -2.80 2.10 12.05
N GLU A 38 -2.06 1.30 11.28
CA GLU A 38 -2.50 -0.04 10.89
C GLU A 38 -2.71 -0.94 12.11
N SER A 39 -1.86 -0.81 13.14
CA SER A 39 -2.02 -1.57 14.38
C SER A 39 -3.30 -1.19 15.12
N TYR A 40 -3.60 0.10 15.21
CA TYR A 40 -4.84 0.61 15.78
C TYR A 40 -6.09 0.10 15.05
N LEU A 41 -6.08 0.14 13.71
CA LEU A 41 -7.18 -0.39 12.90
C LEU A 41 -7.42 -1.88 13.17
N ARG A 42 -6.36 -2.68 13.34
CA ARG A 42 -6.48 -4.10 13.64
C ARG A 42 -6.98 -4.36 15.06
N VAL A 43 -6.52 -3.61 16.05
CA VAL A 43 -7.01 -3.72 17.43
C VAL A 43 -8.49 -3.34 17.49
N TRP A 44 -8.88 -2.24 16.85
CA TRP A 44 -10.27 -1.79 16.76
C TRP A 44 -11.18 -2.83 16.09
N LYS A 45 -10.73 -3.46 15.00
CA LYS A 45 -11.49 -4.52 14.35
C LYS A 45 -11.61 -5.78 15.22
N ALA A 46 -10.54 -6.14 15.94
CA ALA A 46 -10.54 -7.32 16.79
C ALA A 46 -11.43 -7.17 18.03
N CYS A 47 -11.49 -5.98 18.63
CA CYS A 47 -12.36 -5.75 19.80
C CYS A 47 -13.86 -5.81 19.44
N ALA A 48 -14.21 -5.63 18.16
CA ALA A 48 -15.58 -5.77 17.69
C ALA A 48 -16.03 -7.25 17.61
N THR A 49 -15.10 -8.21 17.52
CA THR A 49 -15.42 -9.64 17.38
C THR A 49 -15.17 -10.44 18.65
N GLN A 50 -14.20 -10.04 19.49
CA GLN A 50 -13.82 -10.78 20.69
C GLN A 50 -13.29 -9.87 21.81
N PRO A 51 -13.52 -10.21 23.08
CA PRO A 51 -12.94 -9.49 24.20
C PRO A 51 -11.41 -9.55 24.20
N ILE A 52 -10.75 -8.41 24.39
CA ILE A 52 -9.30 -8.32 24.53
C ILE A 52 -8.95 -8.27 26.01
N HIS A 53 -8.22 -9.27 26.49
CA HIS A 53 -7.84 -9.38 27.91
C HIS A 53 -6.78 -8.35 28.32
N SER A 54 -5.85 -8.01 27.43
CA SER A 54 -4.85 -6.97 27.66
C SER A 54 -4.64 -6.15 26.39
N ALA A 55 -5.18 -4.92 26.39
CA ALA A 55 -5.06 -4.00 25.27
C ALA A 55 -3.59 -3.72 24.92
N LYS A 56 -2.76 -3.47 25.95
CA LYS A 56 -1.32 -3.24 25.79
C LYS A 56 -0.61 -4.43 25.12
N ALA A 57 -0.73 -5.63 25.69
CA ALA A 57 0.00 -6.79 25.17
C ALA A 57 -0.43 -7.12 23.73
N PHE A 58 -1.73 -7.01 23.46
CA PHE A 58 -2.28 -7.25 22.14
C PHE A 58 -1.79 -6.19 21.13
N LEU A 59 -1.85 -4.90 21.48
CA LEU A 59 -1.36 -3.80 20.63
C LEU A 59 0.10 -4.00 20.22
N PHE A 60 0.99 -4.31 21.17
CA PHE A 60 2.40 -4.51 20.87
C PHE A 60 2.66 -5.77 20.02
N THR A 61 1.87 -6.83 20.23
CA THR A 61 1.92 -8.04 19.39
C THR A 61 1.51 -7.73 17.95
N VAL A 62 0.41 -7.00 17.77
CA VAL A 62 -0.07 -6.56 16.45
C VAL A 62 1.00 -5.68 15.77
N ALA A 63 1.53 -4.69 16.47
CA ALA A 63 2.53 -3.79 15.91
C ALA A 63 3.83 -4.49 15.50
N ARG A 64 4.29 -5.45 16.29
CA ARG A 64 5.41 -6.33 15.91
C ARG A 64 5.13 -7.06 14.60
N HIS A 65 3.93 -7.65 14.44
CA HIS A 65 3.58 -8.35 13.20
C HIS A 65 3.48 -7.41 12.00
N VAL A 66 2.91 -6.21 12.18
CA VAL A 66 2.83 -5.20 11.13
C VAL A 66 4.23 -4.74 10.71
N ALA A 67 5.10 -4.41 11.67
CA ALA A 67 6.49 -4.00 11.38
C ALA A 67 7.26 -5.09 10.61
N LEU A 68 7.18 -6.35 11.06
CA LEU A 68 7.82 -7.47 10.35
C LEU A 68 7.26 -7.67 8.93
N LYS A 69 5.96 -7.45 8.73
CA LYS A 69 5.34 -7.50 7.40
C LYS A 69 5.89 -6.39 6.50
N VAL A 70 6.02 -5.16 7.00
CA VAL A 70 6.61 -4.04 6.26
C VAL A 70 8.06 -4.35 5.86
N LEU A 71 8.87 -4.83 6.79
CA LEU A 71 10.28 -5.17 6.52
C LEU A 71 10.43 -6.27 5.46
N ARG A 72 9.60 -7.33 5.53
CA ARG A 72 9.60 -8.39 4.50
C ARG A 72 9.18 -7.86 3.13
N LYS A 73 8.17 -6.99 3.07
CA LYS A 73 7.72 -6.39 1.80
C LYS A 73 8.83 -5.54 1.17
N ASN A 74 9.53 -4.74 1.98
CA ASN A 74 10.64 -3.90 1.51
C ASN A 74 11.85 -4.70 1.06
N GLY A 75 12.12 -5.87 1.65
CA GLY A 75 13.16 -6.78 1.20
C GLY A 75 12.84 -7.46 -0.13
N ASN A 76 11.55 -7.76 -0.39
CA ASN A 76 11.11 -8.47 -1.59
C ASN A 76 10.84 -7.55 -2.79
N ALA A 77 10.64 -6.26 -2.57
CA ALA A 77 10.46 -5.26 -3.61
C ALA A 77 11.46 -4.12 -3.35
N PRO A 78 12.67 -4.17 -3.95
CA PRO A 78 13.63 -3.10 -3.83
C PRO A 78 12.96 -1.80 -4.29
N PHE A 79 12.82 -0.84 -3.39
CA PHE A 79 12.47 0.50 -3.78
C PHE A 79 13.68 1.08 -4.50
N VAL A 80 13.66 1.03 -5.84
CA VAL A 80 14.66 1.70 -6.67
C VAL A 80 14.23 3.17 -6.72
N PRO A 81 15.00 4.11 -6.13
CA PRO A 81 14.74 5.52 -6.33
C PRO A 81 14.76 5.80 -7.83
N LEU A 82 13.71 6.43 -8.35
CA LEU A 82 13.75 6.95 -9.72
C LEU A 82 14.93 7.92 -9.79
N GLY A 83 15.98 7.53 -10.53
CA GLY A 83 17.08 8.41 -10.88
C GLY A 83 16.61 9.52 -11.81
N ASP A 84 17.54 10.16 -12.51
CA ASP A 84 17.22 11.20 -13.48
C ASP A 84 16.18 10.69 -14.50
N LEU A 85 14.98 11.27 -14.48
CA LEU A 85 13.86 10.92 -15.35
C LEU A 85 14.24 11.06 -16.82
N ALA A 86 15.22 11.90 -17.15
CA ALA A 86 15.76 12.05 -18.50
C ALA A 86 16.40 10.76 -19.06
N ALA A 87 16.86 9.84 -18.19
CA ALA A 87 17.44 8.57 -18.58
C ALA A 87 16.40 7.45 -18.77
N LEU A 88 15.18 7.59 -18.23
CA LEU A 88 14.06 6.68 -18.48
C LEU A 88 13.42 7.02 -19.84
N ARG A 89 14.08 6.64 -20.94
CA ARG A 89 13.42 6.59 -22.25
C ARG A 89 12.43 5.43 -22.24
N VAL A 90 11.20 5.69 -21.81
CA VAL A 90 10.09 4.75 -22.00
C VAL A 90 9.90 4.59 -23.51
N LEU A 91 10.03 3.36 -24.00
CA LEU A 91 9.57 3.03 -25.34
C LEU A 91 8.04 3.13 -25.30
N ASP A 92 7.48 4.06 -26.07
CA ASP A 92 6.05 4.09 -26.31
C ASP A 92 5.69 2.80 -27.04
N GLU A 93 4.98 1.88 -26.37
CA GLU A 93 4.40 0.68 -26.98
C GLU A 93 3.14 1.01 -27.81
N GLY A 94 2.85 2.31 -28.01
CA GLY A 94 1.86 2.75 -28.98
C GLY A 94 2.21 2.28 -30.41
N PRO A 95 1.20 1.98 -31.24
CA PRO A 95 1.43 1.51 -32.59
C PRO A 95 2.22 2.54 -33.39
N ASN A 96 3.25 2.09 -34.09
CA ASN A 96 4.11 3.00 -34.84
C ASN A 96 3.38 3.55 -36.09
N ALA A 97 3.95 4.56 -36.74
CA ALA A 97 3.34 5.21 -37.92
C ALA A 97 2.98 4.24 -39.06
N ALA A 98 3.73 3.16 -39.25
CA ALA A 98 3.41 2.12 -40.23
C ALA A 98 2.23 1.24 -39.80
N GLU A 99 2.11 0.93 -38.51
CA GLU A 99 1.00 0.11 -37.99
C GLU A 99 -0.32 0.90 -38.01
N THR A 100 -0.27 2.20 -37.72
CA THR A 100 -1.44 3.09 -37.85
C THR A 100 -1.87 3.27 -39.32
N ALA A 101 -0.92 3.36 -40.26
CA ALA A 101 -1.22 3.42 -41.69
C ALA A 101 -1.87 2.12 -42.21
N ASP A 102 -1.38 0.96 -41.80
CA ASP A 102 -1.94 -0.35 -42.19
C ASP A 102 -3.37 -0.55 -41.64
N VAL A 103 -3.64 -0.09 -40.42
CA VAL A 103 -5.01 -0.10 -39.88
C VAL A 103 -5.93 0.84 -40.67
N GLN A 104 -5.46 2.03 -41.04
CA GLN A 104 -6.26 2.98 -41.82
C GLN A 104 -6.59 2.42 -43.21
N GLU A 105 -5.62 1.82 -43.91
CA GLU A 105 -5.83 1.19 -45.22
C GLU A 105 -6.88 0.07 -45.15
N LYS A 106 -6.85 -0.74 -44.08
CA LYS A 106 -7.86 -1.79 -43.84
C LYS A 106 -9.25 -1.22 -43.59
N ILE A 107 -9.36 -0.09 -42.88
CA ILE A 107 -10.65 0.58 -42.64
C ILE A 107 -11.21 1.15 -43.94
N ASP A 108 -10.36 1.78 -44.75
CA ASP A 108 -10.77 2.38 -46.02
C ASP A 108 -11.27 1.31 -47.00
N LEU A 109 -10.57 0.17 -47.09
CA LEU A 109 -11.00 -0.98 -47.91
C LEU A 109 -12.39 -1.52 -47.50
N LEU A 110 -12.65 -1.61 -46.20
CA LEU A 110 -13.95 -2.06 -45.68
C LEU A 110 -15.05 -1.03 -45.97
N ALA A 111 -14.76 0.27 -45.84
CA ALA A 111 -15.70 1.33 -46.14
C ALA A 111 -16.09 1.35 -47.63
N ASP A 112 -15.11 1.20 -48.53
CA ASP A 112 -15.35 1.10 -49.97
C ASP A 112 -16.25 -0.10 -50.32
N ALA A 113 -16.02 -1.26 -49.70
CA ALA A 113 -16.84 -2.45 -49.92
C ALA A 113 -18.29 -2.26 -49.44
N VAL A 114 -18.52 -1.54 -48.35
CA VAL A 114 -19.87 -1.21 -47.84
C VAL A 114 -20.57 -0.20 -48.75
N MET A 115 -19.85 0.77 -49.30
CA MET A 115 -20.40 1.80 -50.19
C MET A 115 -20.67 1.30 -51.61
N ALA A 116 -20.10 0.16 -52.00
CA ALA A 116 -20.31 -0.49 -53.30
C ALA A 116 -21.51 -1.46 -53.33
N LEU A 117 -22.23 -1.63 -52.22
CA LEU A 117 -23.49 -2.38 -52.08
C LEU A 117 -24.70 -1.44 -52.24
#